data_AF-A0A5J4RFY5-F1
#
_entry.id   AF-A0A5J4RFY5-F1
#
_cell.length_a   1.000
_cell.length_b   1.000
_cell.length_c   1.000
_cell.angle_alpha   90.00
_cell.angle_beta   90.00
_cell.angle_gamma   90.00
#
_symmetry.space_group_name_H-M   'P 1'
#
loop_
_entity.id
_entity.type
_entity.pdbx_description
1 polymer ?
#
loop_
_entity_poly.entity_id
_entity_poly.type
_entity_poly.pdbx_seq_one_letter_code
_entity_poly.pdbx_strand_id
1 'polypeptide(L)' 'MADLNLNIGSLQLKNPVMTASGTFGYGEEFADFIDVSQVGGI' A
#
# COMPACT_ATOMS: atom_id res chain seq x y z
N MET A 1 4.01 -18.72 -7.58
CA MET A 1 3.68 -17.28 -7.60
C MET A 1 4.91 -16.53 -7.11
N ALA A 2 5.17 -15.32 -7.59
CA ALA A 2 6.36 -14.55 -7.18
C ALA A 2 6.16 -13.92 -5.79
N ASP A 3 7.22 -13.84 -5.00
CA ASP A 3 7.25 -13.08 -3.76
C ASP A 3 7.41 -11.59 -4.09
N LEU A 4 6.53 -10.75 -3.51
CA LEU A 4 6.50 -9.31 -3.76
C LEU A 4 6.98 -8.49 -2.55
N ASN A 5 7.33 -9.12 -1.42
CA ASN A 5 7.82 -8.40 -0.25
C ASN A 5 9.13 -7.66 -0.57
N LEU A 6 9.28 -6.42 -0.10
CA LEU A 6 10.48 -5.63 -0.35
C LEU A 6 10.79 -4.66 0.80
N ASN A 7 12.05 -4.22 0.83
CA ASN A 7 12.53 -3.22 1.78
C ASN A 7 12.99 -1.96 1.03
N ILE A 8 12.54 -0.78 1.48
CA ILE A 8 12.99 0.53 1.00
C ILE A 8 13.58 1.30 2.18
N GLY A 9 14.90 1.34 2.29
CA GLY A 9 15.57 1.87 3.47
C GLY A 9 15.18 1.09 4.72
N SER A 10 14.55 1.77 5.69
CA SER A 10 14.01 1.15 6.91
C SER A 10 12.56 0.65 6.79
N LEU A 11 11.90 0.88 5.66
CA LEU A 11 10.51 0.47 5.44
C LEU A 11 10.46 -0.96 4.93
N GLN A 12 9.62 -1.79 5.56
CA GLN A 12 9.28 -3.14 5.09
C GLN A 12 7.87 -3.09 4.50
N LEU A 13 7.73 -3.44 3.22
CA LEU A 13 6.46 -3.42 2.50
C LEU A 13 6.11 -4.84 2.04
N LYS A 14 4.84 -5.21 2.19
CA LYS A 14 4.34 -6.52 1.75
C LYS A 14 4.32 -6.70 0.23
N ASN A 15 4.30 -5.59 -0.52
CA ASN A 15 4.33 -5.52 -1.97
C ASN A 15 4.72 -4.10 -2.44
N PRO A 16 5.11 -3.90 -3.72
CA PRO A 16 5.57 -2.60 -4.21
C PRO A 16 4.43 -1.64 -4.58
N VAL A 17 3.17 -2.01 -4.34
CA VAL A 17 2.03 -1.14 -4.64
C VAL A 17 1.85 -0.16 -3.50
N MET A 18 1.95 1.12 -3.80
CA MET A 18 1.69 2.18 -2.82
C MET A 18 0.96 3.35 -3.45
N THR A 19 0.33 4.16 -2.62
CA THR A 19 -0.40 5.35 -3.09
C THR A 19 0.55 6.53 -3.31
N ALA A 20 0.15 7.48 -4.15
CA ALA A 20 0.89 8.72 -4.33
C ALA A 20 0.36 9.80 -3.37
N SER A 21 1.25 10.70 -2.95
CA SER A 21 0.86 11.79 -2.06
C SER A 21 -0.27 12.63 -2.67
N GLY A 22 -1.34 12.83 -1.89
CA GLY A 22 -2.52 13.59 -2.30
C GLY A 22 -3.52 12.84 -3.17
N THR A 23 -3.33 11.53 -3.45
CA THR A 23 -4.27 10.76 -4.30
C THR A 23 -5.18 9.81 -3.53
N PHE A 24 -5.00 9.65 -2.22
CA PHE A 24 -5.66 8.60 -1.45
C PHE A 24 -6.20 9.00 -0.07
N GLY A 25 -6.18 10.30 0.26
CA GLY A 25 -6.66 10.79 1.56
C GLY A 25 -5.95 10.08 2.72
N TYR A 26 -6.73 9.59 3.69
CA TYR A 26 -6.25 8.74 4.78
C TYR A 26 -6.61 7.25 4.58
N GLY A 27 -7.16 6.90 3.42
CA GLY A 27 -7.56 5.53 3.06
C GLY A 27 -8.98 5.14 3.45
N GLU A 28 -9.66 5.92 4.31
CA GLU A 28 -11.04 5.64 4.73
C GLU A 28 -12.02 5.75 3.56
N GLU A 29 -11.79 6.68 2.63
CA GLU A 29 -12.64 6.92 1.46
C GLU A 29 -12.65 5.74 0.47
N PHE A 30 -11.66 4.86 0.57
CA PHE A 30 -11.49 3.71 -0.32
C PHE A 30 -11.82 2.37 0.34
N ALA A 31 -12.17 2.35 1.63
CA ALA A 31 -12.47 1.13 2.37
C ALA A 31 -13.67 0.34 1.81
N ASP A 32 -14.61 1.02 1.17
CA ASP A 32 -15.77 0.39 0.52
C ASP A 32 -15.42 -0.26 -0.84
N PHE A 33 -14.28 0.11 -1.43
CA PHE A 33 -13.88 -0.34 -2.77
C PHE A 33 -12.76 -1.38 -2.74
N ILE A 34 -11.82 -1.24 -1.80
CA ILE A 34 -10.69 -2.17 -1.65
C ILE A 34 -10.37 -2.44 -0.17
N ASP A 35 -9.82 -3.61 0.11
CA ASP A 35 -9.15 -3.86 1.38
C ASP A 35 -7.82 -3.10 1.42
N VAL A 36 -7.82 -1.97 2.12
CA VAL A 36 -6.65 -1.09 2.28
C VAL A 36 -5.46 -1.83 2.90
N SER A 37 -5.71 -2.89 3.69
CA SER A 37 -4.66 -3.74 4.27
C SER A 37 -3.90 -4.57 3.22
N GLN A 38 -4.31 -4.55 1.95
CA GLN A 38 -3.60 -5.19 0.82
C GLN A 38 -2.58 -4.28 0.12
N VAL A 39 -2.60 -2.96 0.36
CA VAL A 39 -1.65 -2.01 -0.26
C VAL A 39 -0.33 -1.98 0.51
N GLY A 40 0.81 -2.05 -0.17
CA GLY A 40 2.15 -2.03 0.43
C GLY A 40 2.40 -0.81 1.33
N GLY A 41 1.92 0.37 0.93
CA GLY A 41 1.94 1.61 1.72
C GLY A 41 0.95 2.66 1.23
N ILE A 42 0.59 3.60 2.09
CA ILE A 42 -0.24 4.77 1.76
C ILE A 42 0.65 6.01 1.72
#